data_AF-A0A6G0L108-F1
#
_entry.id   AF-A0A6G0L108-F1
#
_cell.length_a   1.000
_cell.length_b   1.000
_cell.length_c   1.000
_cell.angle_alpha   90.00
_cell.angle_beta   90.00
_cell.angle_gamma   90.00
#
_symmetry.space_group_name_H-M   'P 1'
#
loop_
_entity.id
_entity.type
_entity.pdbx_description
1 polymer ?
#
loop_
_entity_poly.entity_id
_entity_poly.type
_entity_poly.pdbx_seq_one_letter_code
_entity_poly.pdbx_strand_id
1 'polypeptide(L)' 'MVAMDQYGNGQTVQYSLVETNGDWHLSKCLDHFKRANELWRFVRIVIVDKDLREVDVIRNKLASCTVTFM' A
#
# COMPACT_ATOMS: atom_id res chain seq x y z
N MET A 1 6.99 -0.32 1.20
CA MET A 1 6.29 0.23 0.02
C MET A 1 7.29 0.96 -0.85
N VAL A 2 7.32 0.59 -2.13
CA VAL A 2 8.04 1.31 -3.18
C VAL A 2 6.99 2.09 -3.96
N ALA A 3 7.20 3.38 -4.15
CA ALA A 3 6.39 4.15 -5.10
C ALA A 3 7.14 4.19 -6.43
N MET A 4 6.39 3.92 -7.49
CA MET A 4 6.88 4.07 -8.85
C MET A 4 6.43 5.43 -9.36
N ASP A 5 7.36 6.23 -9.88
CA ASP A 5 7.03 7.47 -10.56
C ASP A 5 6.49 7.20 -11.98
N GLN A 6 6.07 8.25 -12.66
CA GLN A 6 5.56 8.18 -14.04
C GLN A 6 6.61 7.74 -15.08
N TYR A 7 7.89 7.79 -14.73
CA TYR A 7 9.01 7.38 -15.58
C TYR A 7 9.46 5.94 -15.30
N GLY A 8 8.81 5.25 -14.36
CA GLY A 8 9.14 3.89 -13.96
C GLY A 8 10.31 3.79 -12.99
N ASN A 9 10.74 4.91 -12.37
CA ASN A 9 11.73 4.85 -11.30
C ASN A 9 11.03 4.49 -9.99
N GLY A 10 11.54 3.44 -9.33
CA GLY A 10 11.08 3.05 -8.00
C GLY A 10 11.89 3.75 -6.91
N GLN A 11 11.20 4.36 -5.95
CA GLN A 11 11.82 4.83 -4.71
C GLN A 11 11.17 4.16 -3.51
N THR A 12 12.00 3.74 -2.55
CA THR A 12 11.52 3.29 -1.25
C THR A 12 10.91 4.47 -0.49
N VAL A 13 9.60 4.41 -0.23
CA VAL A 13 8.87 5.51 0.43
C VAL A 13 8.67 5.25 1.91
N GLN A 14 8.34 4.00 2.27
CA GLN A 14 8.13 3.63 3.66
C GLN A 14 8.45 2.16 3.89
N TYR A 15 9.14 1.89 5.00
CA TYR A 15 9.29 0.55 5.54
C TYR A 15 8.43 0.42 6.79
N SER A 16 7.67 -0.67 6.90
CA SER A 16 6.88 -0.96 8.10
C SER A 16 7.01 -2.44 8.36
N LEU A 17 7.64 -2.79 9.48
CA LEU A 17 7.70 -4.16 9.95
C LEU A 17 6.35 -4.48 10.59
N VAL A 18 5.65 -5.46 10.02
CA VAL A 18 4.37 -5.93 10.55
C VAL A 18 4.60 -7.34 11.05
N GLU A 19 4.62 -7.52 12.36
CA GLU A 19 4.92 -8.82 12.99
C GLU A 19 3.78 -9.83 12.82
N THR A 20 2.58 -9.38 12.48
CA THR A 20 1.41 -10.24 12.27
C THR A 20 0.55 -9.68 11.14
N ASN A 21 0.27 -10.49 10.13
CA ASN A 21 -0.56 -10.11 8.97
C ASN A 21 -2.04 -9.89 9.31
N GLY A 22 -2.42 -9.65 10.57
CA GLY A 22 -3.82 -9.40 10.91
C GLY A 22 -4.34 -8.10 10.29
N ASP A 23 -5.60 -8.11 9.85
CA ASP A 23 -6.29 -6.97 9.20
C ASP A 23 -6.06 -5.62 9.90
N TRP A 24 -6.07 -5.62 11.24
CA TRP A 24 -5.84 -4.42 12.06
C TRP A 24 -4.45 -3.80 11.85
N HIS A 25 -3.40 -4.62 11.80
CA HIS A 25 -2.03 -4.13 11.70
C HIS A 25 -1.76 -3.53 10.32
N LEU A 26 -2.21 -4.20 9.26
CA LEU A 26 -2.11 -3.68 7.89
C LEU A 26 -2.88 -2.36 7.74
N SER A 27 -4.08 -2.28 8.32
CA SER A 27 -4.90 -1.06 8.34
C SER A 27 -4.17 0.11 9.00
N LYS A 28 -3.51 -0.13 10.15
CA LYS A 28 -2.70 0.88 10.85
C LYS A 28 -1.48 1.33 10.03
N CYS A 29 -0.80 0.41 9.37
CA CYS A 29 0.32 0.75 8.50
C CYS A 29 -0.11 1.65 7.33
N LEU A 30 -1.26 1.37 6.71
CA LEU A 30 -1.82 2.19 5.64
C LEU A 30 -2.24 3.57 6.14
N ASP A 31 -2.80 3.68 7.34
CA ASP A 31 -3.11 4.99 7.94
C ASP A 31 -1.86 5.82 8.17
N HIS A 32 -0.78 5.19 8.64
CA HIS A 32 0.51 5.87 8.80
C HIS A 32 1.08 6.31 7.45
N PHE A 33 1.02 5.44 6.43
CA PHE A 33 1.45 5.75 5.07
C PHE A 33 0.73 6.97 4.49
N LYS A 34 -0.59 7.02 4.62
CA LYS A 34 -1.39 8.16 4.14
C LYS A 34 -1.06 9.47 4.86
N ARG A 35 -0.80 9.39 6.17
CA ARG A 35 -0.45 10.55 6.98
C ARG A 35 0.94 11.09 6.64
N ALA A 36 1.89 10.20 6.35
CA ALA A 36 3.24 10.58 5.99
C ALA A 36 3.36 11.05 4.53
N ASN A 37 2.44 10.65 3.65
CA ASN A 37 2.55 10.88 2.20
C ASN A 37 1.26 11.49 1.63
N GLU A 38 1.07 12.80 1.68
CA GLU A 38 -0.17 13.45 1.18
C GLU A 38 -0.48 13.16 -0.29
N LEU A 39 0.56 12.86 -1.09
CA LEU A 39 0.48 12.47 -2.50
C LEU A 39 -0.11 11.06 -2.71
N TRP A 40 -0.42 10.31 -1.65
CA TRP A 40 -1.05 8.98 -1.74
C TRP A 40 -2.34 8.99 -2.59
N ARG A 41 -3.04 10.13 -2.64
CA ARG A 41 -4.26 10.33 -3.43
C ARG A 41 -4.04 10.18 -4.94
N PHE A 42 -2.79 10.30 -5.41
CA PHE A 42 -2.43 10.11 -6.81
C PHE A 42 -2.03 8.68 -7.15
N VAL A 43 -1.90 7.80 -6.15
CA VAL A 43 -1.64 6.39 -6.39
C VAL A 43 -2.84 5.81 -7.16
N ARG A 44 -2.55 5.11 -8.26
CA ARG A 44 -3.56 4.48 -9.12
C ARG A 44 -3.49 2.97 -9.08
N ILE A 45 -2.31 2.41 -8.87
CA ILE A 45 -2.06 0.97 -8.90
C ILE A 45 -1.30 0.61 -7.62
N VAL A 46 -1.78 -0.43 -6.94
CA VAL A 46 -1.10 -1.04 -5.80
C VAL A 46 -0.81 -2.48 -6.20
N ILE A 47 0.47 -2.83 -6.24
CA ILE A 47 0.93 -4.18 -6.51
C ILE A 47 1.21 -4.85 -5.16
N VAL A 48 0.61 -6.02 -4.93
CA VAL A 48 0.79 -6.80 -3.70
C VAL A 48 1.26 -8.21 -4.03
N ASP A 49 1.83 -8.88 -3.05
CA ASP A 49 2.18 -10.30 -3.17
C ASP A 49 0.92 -11.16 -3.39
N LYS A 50 1.01 -12.18 -4.25
CA LYS A 50 -0.08 -13.10 -4.57
C LYS A 50 -0.65 -13.84 -3.35
N ASP A 51 0.16 -14.05 -2.33
CA ASP A 51 -0.20 -14.80 -1.12
C ASP A 51 -0.69 -13.88 0.01
N LEU A 52 -0.79 -12.57 -0.24
CA LEU A 52 -1.38 -11.62 0.70
C LEU A 52 -2.88 -11.91 0.86
N ARG A 53 -3.33 -12.17 2.09
CA ARG A 53 -4.73 -12.53 2.38
C ARG A 53 -5.60 -11.31 2.69
N GLU A 54 -4.98 -10.24 3.16
CA GLU A 54 -5.65 -9.04 3.69
C GLU A 54 -5.84 -7.95 2.62
N VAL A 55 -6.00 -8.37 1.36
CA VAL A 55 -6.14 -7.49 0.20
C VAL A 55 -7.36 -6.56 0.34
N ASP A 56 -8.42 -7.04 0.98
CA ASP A 56 -9.62 -6.24 1.19
C ASP A 56 -9.40 -5.06 2.13
N VAL A 57 -8.45 -5.15 3.06
CA VAL A 57 -8.01 -4.00 3.88
C VAL A 57 -7.41 -2.92 2.99
N ILE A 58 -6.59 -3.31 2.01
CA ILE A 58 -5.98 -2.40 1.05
C ILE A 58 -7.05 -1.79 0.15
N ARG A 59 -7.99 -2.58 -0.38
CA ARG A 59 -9.09 -2.07 -1.22
C ARG A 59 -9.96 -1.08 -0.46
N ASN A 60 -10.28 -1.35 0.80
CA ASN A 60 -11.08 -0.45 1.63
C ASN A 60 -10.34 0.85 1.96
N LYS A 61 -9.04 0.77 2.30
CA LYS A 61 -8.25 1.96 2.62
C LYS A 61 -7.88 2.76 1.37
N LEU A 62 -7.61 2.11 0.25
CA LEU A 62 -7.16 2.75 -1.00
C LEU A 62 -8.21 2.60 -2.10
N ALA A 63 -9.46 2.95 -1.79
CA ALA A 63 -10.62 2.73 -2.67
C ALA A 63 -10.52 3.37 -4.07
N SER A 64 -9.69 4.41 -4.25
CA SER A 64 -9.44 5.05 -5.55
C SER A 64 -8.37 4.35 -6.40
N CYS A 65 -7.77 3.27 -5.89
CA CYS A 65 -6.68 2.55 -6.52
C CYS A 65 -7.15 1.18 -7.04
N THR A 66 -6.53 0.71 -8.11
CA THR A 66 -6.63 -0.68 -8.56
C THR A 66 -5.58 -1.51 -7.82
N VAL A 67 -6.01 -2.61 -7.20
CA VAL A 67 -5.10 -3.56 -6.53
C VAL A 67 -4.85 -4.74 -7.46
N THR A 68 -3.59 -5.00 -7.78
CA THR A 68 -3.13 -6.13 -8.60
C THR A 68 -2.11 -6.97 -7.85
N PHE A 69 -1.94 -8.21 -8.27
CA PHE A 69 -0.97 -9.15 -7.69
C PHE A 69 0.30 -9.19 -8.55
N MET A 70 1.44 -9.42 -7.90
CA MET A 70 2.71 -9.73 -8.56
C MET A 70 2.77 -11.18 -9.05
#